data_AF-A0A7S1V757-F1
#
_entry.id   AF-A0A7S1V757-F1
#
_cell.length_a   1.000
_cell.length_b   1.000
_cell.length_c   1.000
_cell.angle_alpha   90.00
_cell.angle_beta   90.00
_cell.angle_gamma   90.00
#
_symmetry.space_group_name_H-M   'P 1'
#
loop_
_entity.id
_entity.type
_entity.pdbx_description
1 polymer ?
#
loop_
_entity_poly.entity_id
_entity_poly.type
_entity_poly.pdbx_seq_one_letter_code
_entity_poly.pdbx_strand_id
1 'polypeptide(L)'
;LIAYNGLVHLYEDDVKKAIKGHENCFASIIPNLSSITNELYEFASLRPVNSMVFHQFISTFRALFVALSRREYPLVLFLDDLQWVDDAAFDLLEALIGSNDQSVST
;
A
#
# COMPACT_ATOMS: atom_id res chain seq x y z
N LEU A 1 -20.33 14.62 1.01
CA LEU A 1 -19.33 14.89 2.07
C LEU A 1 -19.49 14.01 3.30
N ILE A 2 -20.68 13.86 3.90
CA ILE A 2 -20.87 13.05 5.13
C ILE A 2 -20.52 11.55 4.93
N ALA A 3 -20.97 10.95 3.82
CA ALA A 3 -20.61 9.56 3.48
C ALA A 3 -19.11 9.35 3.21
N TYR A 4 -18.43 10.38 2.70
CA TYR A 4 -16.99 10.32 2.37
C TYR A 4 -16.14 10.28 3.64
N ASN A 5 -16.47 11.11 4.64
CA ASN A 5 -15.79 11.06 5.94
C ASN A 5 -16.06 9.75 6.69
N GLY A 6 -17.26 9.17 6.55
CA GLY A 6 -17.58 7.87 7.13
C GLY A 6 -16.74 6.72 6.56
N LEU A 7 -16.48 6.76 5.24
CA LEU A 7 -15.60 5.78 4.60
C LEU A 7 -14.13 5.97 5.00
N VAL A 8 -13.63 7.19 5.13
CA VAL A 8 -12.23 7.41 5.53
C VAL A 8 -11.97 6.84 6.94
N HIS A 9 -12.86 7.13 7.91
CA HIS A 9 -12.74 6.55 9.26
C HIS A 9 -12.84 5.02 9.27
N LEU A 10 -13.50 4.42 8.28
CA LEU A 10 -13.61 2.97 8.18
C LEU A 10 -12.23 2.32 7.99
N TYR A 11 -11.31 2.98 7.27
CA TYR A 11 -10.01 2.43 6.90
C TYR A 11 -8.84 2.99 7.73
N GLU A 12 -9.04 4.06 8.49
CA GLU A 12 -7.98 4.75 9.25
C GLU A 12 -7.10 3.78 10.07
N ASP A 13 -7.72 2.97 10.93
CA ASP A 13 -7.01 2.04 11.82
C ASP A 13 -6.27 0.94 11.08
N ASP A 14 -6.87 0.41 10.01
CA ASP A 14 -6.27 -0.69 9.25
C ASP A 14 -5.12 -0.19 8.38
N VAL A 15 -5.25 1.00 7.80
CA VAL A 15 -4.17 1.67 7.07
C VAL A 15 -3.01 1.96 8.02
N LYS A 16 -3.26 2.53 9.21
CA LYS A 16 -2.22 2.76 10.24
C LYS A 16 -1.48 1.47 10.61
N LYS A 17 -2.21 0.38 10.83
CA LYS A 17 -1.61 -0.94 11.12
C LYS A 17 -0.77 -1.44 9.95
N ALA A 18 -1.25 -1.28 8.73
CA ALA A 18 -0.57 -1.76 7.54
C ALA A 18 0.77 -1.04 7.31
N ILE A 19 0.82 0.28 7.49
CA ILE A 19 2.03 1.09 7.23
C ILE A 19 2.99 1.19 8.42
N LYS A 20 2.64 0.57 9.56
CA LYS A 20 3.38 0.73 10.82
C LYS A 20 4.88 0.45 10.66
N GLY A 21 5.71 1.36 11.16
CA GLY A 21 7.17 1.33 11.07
C GLY A 21 7.75 1.79 9.73
N HIS A 22 6.91 2.14 8.76
CA HIS A 22 7.30 2.61 7.42
C HIS A 22 6.51 3.85 6.98
N GLU A 23 5.89 4.56 7.93
CA GLU A 23 4.90 5.61 7.70
C GLU A 23 5.46 6.75 6.85
N ASN A 24 6.64 7.25 7.21
CA ASN A 24 7.30 8.35 6.52
C ASN A 24 7.71 8.00 5.08
N CYS A 25 8.07 6.73 4.84
CA CYS A 25 8.37 6.25 3.48
C CYS A 25 7.11 6.27 2.62
N PHE A 26 6.02 5.72 3.14
CA PHE A 26 4.75 5.66 2.42
C PHE A 26 4.09 7.02 2.26
N ALA A 27 4.26 7.94 3.21
CA ALA A 27 3.79 9.32 3.08
C ALA A 27 4.46 10.07 1.91
N SER A 28 5.70 9.72 1.58
CA SER A 28 6.39 10.28 0.41
C SER A 28 5.88 9.74 -0.93
N ILE A 29 5.19 8.60 -0.92
CA ILE A 29 4.73 7.88 -2.13
C ILE A 29 3.22 8.06 -2.32
N ILE A 30 2.44 8.12 -1.24
CA ILE A 30 0.98 8.21 -1.25
C ILE A 30 0.58 9.65 -0.90
N PRO A 31 0.19 10.48 -1.88
CA PRO A 31 0.04 11.93 -1.69
C PRO A 31 -1.00 12.33 -0.64
N ASN A 32 -2.00 11.48 -0.39
CA ASN A 32 -3.12 11.76 0.52
C ASN A 32 -3.13 10.84 1.75
N LEU A 33 -2.00 10.24 2.12
CA LEU A 33 -1.93 9.31 3.24
C LEU A 33 -2.34 9.97 4.55
N SER A 34 -1.87 11.19 4.80
CA SER A 34 -2.20 11.97 6.00
C SER A 34 -3.69 12.29 6.13
N SER A 35 -4.41 12.38 5.01
CA SER A 35 -5.87 12.55 5.04
C SER A 35 -6.60 11.28 5.43
N ILE A 36 -6.02 10.10 5.16
CA ILE A 36 -6.61 8.79 5.50
C ILE A 36 -6.30 8.41 6.93
N THR A 37 -5.05 8.64 7.37
CA THR A 37 -4.59 8.28 8.71
C THR A 37 -4.84 9.38 9.74
N ASN A 38 -5.25 10.57 9.31
CA ASN A 38 -5.41 11.73 10.19
C ASN A 38 -4.13 12.03 11.01
N GLU A 39 -2.96 11.75 10.42
CA GLU A 39 -1.63 11.91 11.02
C GLU A 39 -0.74 12.74 10.09
N LEU A 40 0.14 13.54 10.70
CA LEU A 40 1.18 14.27 9.99
C LEU A 40 2.43 13.39 9.91
N TYR A 41 2.99 13.27 8.72
CA TYR A 41 4.21 12.51 8.47
C TYR A 41 5.35 13.45 8.10
N GLU A 42 6.55 13.13 8.59
CA GLU A 42 7.76 13.80 8.15
C GLU A 42 8.22 13.15 6.85
N PHE A 43 8.38 13.94 5.79
CA PHE A 43 8.93 13.43 4.53
C PHE A 43 10.37 12.98 4.77
N ALA A 44 10.57 11.68 4.87
CA ALA A 44 11.90 11.11 4.94
C ALA A 44 12.58 11.21 3.57
N SER A 45 13.86 11.59 3.56
CA SER A 45 14.69 11.46 2.36
C SER A 45 14.71 10.00 1.92
N LEU A 46 14.37 9.75 0.65
CA LEU A 46 14.39 8.41 0.07
C LEU A 46 15.83 7.88 0.10
N ARG A 47 16.05 6.79 0.83
CA ARG A 47 17.33 6.09 0.82
C ARG A 47 17.48 5.34 -0.52
N PRO A 48 18.72 5.11 -0.99
CA PRO A 48 18.94 4.25 -2.16
C PRO A 48 18.27 2.89 -1.97
N VAL A 49 17.51 2.46 -2.98
CA VAL A 49 16.79 1.18 -2.94
C VAL A 49 17.82 0.04 -3.00
N ASN A 50 17.71 -0.89 -2.06
CA ASN A 50 18.38 -2.18 -2.08
C ASN A 50 17.34 -3.29 -1.90
N SER A 51 17.74 -4.55 -2.07
CA SER A 51 16.81 -5.69 -1.99
C SER A 51 16.06 -5.78 -0.65
N MET A 52 16.71 -5.42 0.47
CA MET A 52 16.07 -5.44 1.79
C MET A 52 14.98 -4.37 1.91
N VAL A 53 15.28 -3.13 1.52
CA VAL A 53 14.34 -2.00 1.54
C VAL A 53 13.19 -2.26 0.56
N PHE A 54 13.47 -2.83 -0.61
CA PHE A 54 12.45 -3.23 -1.57
C PHE A 54 11.50 -4.29 -0.98
N HIS A 55 12.02 -5.36 -0.36
CA HIS A 55 11.18 -6.37 0.28
C HIS A 55 10.30 -5.81 1.40
N GLN A 56 10.83 -4.88 2.21
CA GLN A 56 10.06 -4.19 3.24
C GLN A 56 8.94 -3.36 2.62
N PHE A 57 9.26 -2.59 1.57
CA PHE A 57 8.27 -1.84 0.82
C PHE A 57 7.17 -2.74 0.28
N ILE A 58 7.51 -3.82 -0.44
CA ILE A 58 6.56 -4.78 -0.99
C ILE A 58 5.67 -5.38 0.10
N SER A 59 6.25 -5.79 1.24
CA SER A 59 5.49 -6.36 2.36
C SER A 59 4.47 -5.37 2.94
N THR A 60 4.90 -4.12 3.19
CA THR A 60 4.02 -3.06 3.69
C THR A 60 2.96 -2.67 2.66
N PHE A 61 3.32 -2.64 1.37
CA PHE A 61 2.41 -2.31 0.28
C PHE A 61 1.32 -3.38 0.13
N ARG A 62 1.67 -4.66 0.28
CA ARG A 62 0.72 -5.78 0.36
C ARG A 62 -0.23 -5.64 1.55
N ALA A 63 0.30 -5.35 2.74
CA ALA A 63 -0.53 -5.14 3.93
C ALA A 63 -1.53 -3.99 3.72
N LEU A 64 -1.10 -2.92 3.04
CA LEU A 64 -1.96 -1.79 2.71
C LEU A 64 -3.08 -2.20 1.74
N PHE A 65 -2.77 -2.98 0.71
CA PHE A 65 -3.78 -3.48 -0.24
C PHE A 65 -4.82 -4.36 0.46
N VAL A 66 -4.38 -5.22 1.38
CA VAL A 66 -5.29 -6.03 2.21
C VAL A 66 -6.16 -5.14 3.10
N ALA A 67 -5.60 -4.11 3.74
CA ALA A 67 -6.35 -3.18 4.57
C ALA A 67 -7.43 -2.41 3.77
N LEU A 68 -7.13 -2.04 2.53
CA LEU A 68 -8.05 -1.35 1.64
C LEU A 68 -9.08 -2.28 0.97
N SER A 69 -8.80 -3.58 0.93
CA SER A 69 -9.66 -4.59 0.31
C SER A 69 -10.64 -5.14 1.32
N ARG A 70 -11.93 -4.82 1.17
CA ARG A 70 -13.00 -5.40 2.00
C ARG A 70 -14.02 -6.11 1.12
N ARG A 71 -14.73 -7.08 1.70
CA ARG A 71 -15.75 -7.84 0.95
C ARG A 71 -16.86 -6.91 0.45
N GLU A 72 -17.24 -5.94 1.26
CA GLU A 72 -18.28 -4.95 0.96
C GLU A 72 -17.78 -3.83 0.03
N TYR A 73 -16.46 -3.63 -0.01
CA TYR A 73 -15.80 -2.56 -0.76
C TYR A 73 -14.51 -3.11 -1.40
N PRO A 74 -14.62 -3.81 -2.55
CA PRO A 74 -13.47 -4.39 -3.20
C PRO A 74 -12.53 -3.31 -3.73
N LEU A 75 -11.22 -3.55 -3.61
CA LEU A 75 -10.20 -2.68 -4.18
C LEU A 75 -10.13 -2.88 -5.70
N VAL A 76 -10.24 -1.79 -6.46
CA VAL A 76 -10.07 -1.79 -7.93
C VAL A 76 -8.84 -0.95 -8.26
N LEU A 77 -7.86 -1.57 -8.92
CA LEU A 77 -6.65 -0.91 -9.38
C LEU A 77 -6.77 -0.59 -10.88
N PHE A 78 -6.55 0.67 -11.25
CA PHE A 78 -6.48 1.12 -12.65
C PHE A 78 -5.02 1.37 -13.00
N LEU A 79 -4.54 0.71 -14.06
CA LEU A 79 -3.18 0.84 -14.58
C LEU A 79 -3.26 1.48 -15.97
N ASP A 80 -2.40 2.46 -16.27
CA ASP A 80 -2.35 3.16 -17.56
C ASP A 80 -1.08 2.78 -18.34
N ASP A 81 -1.19 2.59 -19.65
CA ASP A 81 -0.27 1.83 -20.51
C ASP A 81 1.16 2.39 -20.60
N LEU A 82 1.38 3.67 -20.31
CA LEU A 82 2.69 4.32 -20.47
C LEU A 82 3.39 4.62 -19.14
N GLN A 83 2.74 4.41 -18.00
CA GLN A 83 3.28 4.73 -16.68
C GLN A 83 3.70 3.51 -15.87
N TRP A 84 3.33 2.29 -16.31
CA TRP A 84 3.51 1.05 -15.56
C TRP A 84 4.36 -0.01 -16.28
N VAL A 85 5.04 0.36 -17.37
CA VAL A 85 5.88 -0.54 -18.18
C VAL A 85 7.35 -0.36 -17.81
N ASP A 86 7.64 -0.38 -16.52
CA ASP A 86 9.02 -0.51 -16.03
C ASP A 86 9.17 -1.79 -15.21
N ASP A 87 10.41 -2.24 -15.07
CA ASP A 87 10.73 -3.51 -14.41
C ASP A 87 10.28 -3.50 -12.93
N ALA A 88 10.34 -2.34 -12.27
CA ALA A 88 9.95 -2.21 -10.86
C ALA A 88 8.43 -2.34 -10.66
N ALA A 89 7.64 -1.80 -11.58
CA ALA A 89 6.19 -1.96 -11.61
C ALA A 89 5.81 -3.42 -11.87
N PHE A 90 6.53 -4.13 -12.74
CA PHE A 90 6.33 -5.55 -12.98
C PHE A 90 6.66 -6.39 -11.73
N ASP A 91 7.80 -6.16 -11.08
CA ASP A 91 8.19 -6.84 -9.84
C ASP A 91 7.15 -6.62 -8.72
N LEU A 92 6.61 -5.40 -8.63
CA LEU A 92 5.53 -5.07 -7.69
C LEU A 92 4.25 -5.84 -7.99
N LEU A 93 3.81 -5.86 -9.26
CA LEU A 93 2.61 -6.60 -9.67
C LEU A 93 2.78 -8.11 -9.47
N GLU A 94 3.95 -8.67 -9.78
CA GLU A 94 4.27 -10.07 -9.50
C GLU A 94 4.23 -10.36 -8.01
N ALA A 95 4.79 -9.50 -7.16
CA ALA A 95 4.74 -9.69 -5.72
C ALA A 95 3.31 -9.59 -5.14
N LEU A 96 2.45 -8.75 -5.73
CA LEU A 96 1.06 -8.57 -5.31
C LEU A 96 0.16 -9.72 -5.78
N ILE A 97 0.28 -10.16 -7.02
CA ILE A 97 -0.59 -11.17 -7.66
C ILE A 97 -0.04 -12.58 -7.48
N GLY A 98 1.28 -12.74 -7.54
CA GLY A 98 2.01 -14.01 -7.44
C GLY A 98 2.10 -14.58 -6.03
N SER A 99 1.45 -13.93 -5.05
CA SER A 99 1.15 -14.54 -3.76
C SER A 99 0.08 -15.61 -3.90
N ASN A 100 0.37 -16.64 -4.71
CA ASN A 100 -0.33 -17.90 -4.60
C ASN A 100 -0.11 -18.37 -3.16
N ASP A 101 -1.20 -18.52 -2.45
CA ASP A 101 -1.22 -19.17 -1.16
C ASP A 101 -0.67 -20.59 -1.32
N GLN A 102 0.64 -20.77 -1.08
CA GLN A 102 1.25 -22.10 -1.03
C GLN A 102 0.94 -22.80 0.30
N SER A 103 -0.03 -22.31 1.09
CA SER A 103 -0.61 -23.09 2.20
C SER A 103 -1.69 -24.08 1.73
N VAL A 104 -1.41 -24.79 0.62
CA VAL A 104 -1.97 -26.12 0.40
C VAL A 104 -0.80 -27.08 0.24
N SER A 105 -0.25 -27.51 1.37
CA SER A 105 0.53 -28.74 1.44
C SER A 105 0.37 -29.37 2.82
N THR A 106 -0.45 -30.42 2.82
CA THR A 106 -0.54 -31.60 3.71
C THR A 106 -1.03 -31.42 5.13
#